data_AF-A0AAW6IX27-F1
#
_entry.id   AF-A0AAW6IX27-F1
#
_cell.length_a   1.000
_cell.length_b   1.000
_cell.length_c   1.000
_cell.angle_alpha   90.00
_cell.angle_beta   90.00
_cell.angle_gamma   90.00
#
_symmetry.space_group_name_H-M   'P 1'
#
loop_
_entity.id
_entity.type
_entity.pdbx_description
1 polymer ?
#
loop_
_entity_poly.entity_id
_entity_poly.type
_entity_poly.pdbx_seq_one_letter_code
_entity_poly.pdbx_strand_id
1 'polypeptide(L)'
;MNKKAFEADSNPFGSDLNEDLGQLMSSGHYQPGEIIENVTMFDVTQLIEEVVLDEAIYDDNRLIYELDYFDLVVRPLENVTSWKGEETVSSLYFESRVKNLSFYDYKLLSEINLRYKLLKVFINNENQLCFCFPLILEGVTTEHLIGAIHSYMSDLHSAKAMIKNLVCFQDALRLPKH
;
A
#
# COMPACT_ATOMS: atom_id res chain seq x y z
N MET A 1 16.27 52.23 -12.96
CA MET A 1 15.47 51.08 -12.47
C MET A 1 14.04 51.27 -12.96
N ASN A 2 13.66 50.64 -14.07
CA ASN A 2 12.29 50.68 -14.58
C ASN A 2 11.48 49.60 -13.84
N LYS A 3 10.53 50.02 -13.01
CA LYS A 3 9.53 49.12 -12.43
C LYS A 3 8.45 48.87 -13.49
N LYS A 4 8.50 47.71 -14.16
CA LYS A 4 7.35 47.23 -14.96
C LYS A 4 6.20 46.93 -13.98
N ALA A 5 5.01 47.43 -14.31
CA ALA A 5 3.79 47.11 -13.58
C ALA A 5 3.45 45.63 -13.74
N PHE A 6 2.90 45.02 -12.69
CA PHE A 6 2.51 43.62 -12.68
C PHE A 6 1.21 43.47 -13.48
N GLU A 7 1.26 42.89 -14.67
CA GLU A 7 0.09 42.63 -15.51
C GLU A 7 -0.61 41.35 -15.03
N ALA A 8 -1.83 41.50 -14.52
CA ALA A 8 -2.61 40.43 -13.89
C ALA A 8 -2.99 39.27 -14.82
N ASP A 9 -2.90 39.47 -16.13
CA ASP A 9 -3.21 38.46 -17.16
C ASP A 9 -1.95 37.79 -17.73
N SER A 10 -0.75 38.15 -17.24
CA SER A 10 0.48 37.47 -17.62
C SER A 10 0.64 36.21 -16.78
N ASN A 11 0.42 35.04 -17.37
CA ASN A 11 0.71 33.77 -16.70
C ASN A 11 2.24 33.69 -16.51
N PRO A 12 2.77 33.69 -15.28
CA PRO A 12 4.21 33.81 -15.03
C PRO A 12 4.97 32.54 -15.41
N PHE A 13 4.25 31.47 -15.71
CA PHE A 13 4.73 30.24 -16.30
C PHE A 13 4.12 30.20 -17.71
N GLY A 14 4.95 30.29 -18.74
CA GLY A 14 4.51 30.34 -20.13
C GLY A 14 3.54 29.21 -20.49
N SER A 15 2.81 29.38 -21.59
CA SER A 15 1.80 28.42 -22.06
C SER A 15 2.33 27.06 -22.53
N ASP A 16 3.63 26.80 -22.42
CA ASP A 16 4.29 25.60 -22.96
C ASP A 16 4.69 24.58 -21.89
N LEU A 17 3.79 24.28 -20.96
CA LEU A 17 3.97 23.14 -20.03
C LEU A 17 3.94 21.76 -20.75
N ASN A 18 3.52 21.71 -22.02
CA ASN A 18 3.48 20.48 -22.80
C ASN A 18 4.78 20.19 -23.59
N GLU A 19 5.60 21.20 -23.89
CA GLU A 19 6.83 20.98 -24.68
C GLU A 19 7.96 20.40 -23.82
N ASP A 20 8.05 20.77 -22.53
CA ASP A 20 9.09 20.25 -21.62
C ASP A 20 8.81 18.80 -21.14
N LEU A 21 7.55 18.38 -21.06
CA LEU A 21 7.21 16.98 -20.76
C LEU A 21 7.61 16.05 -21.92
N GLY A 22 7.44 16.51 -23.16
CA GLY A 22 7.80 15.77 -24.36
C GLY A 22 9.31 15.62 -24.57
N GLN A 23 10.11 16.61 -24.14
CA GLN A 23 11.57 16.56 -24.26
C GLN A 23 12.24 15.71 -23.17
N LEU A 24 11.66 15.62 -21.96
CA LEU A 24 12.15 14.69 -20.93
C LEU A 24 11.96 13.21 -21.31
N MET A 25 11.00 12.90 -22.18
CA MET A 25 10.79 11.55 -22.72
C MET A 25 11.75 11.18 -23.87
N SER A 26 12.62 12.09 -24.31
CA SER A 26 13.46 11.89 -25.51
C SER A 26 14.85 11.29 -25.25
N SER A 27 15.20 10.96 -23.99
CA SER A 27 16.45 10.26 -23.69
C SER A 27 16.20 8.82 -23.23
N GLY A 28 16.27 7.89 -24.19
CA GLY A 28 16.48 6.46 -23.96
C GLY A 28 15.24 5.63 -23.63
N HIS A 29 14.50 5.22 -24.66
CA HIS A 29 13.70 3.98 -24.69
C HIS A 29 12.80 3.73 -23.46
N TYR A 30 11.98 4.72 -23.06
CA TYR A 30 10.80 4.41 -22.25
C TYR A 30 9.74 3.84 -23.20
N GLN A 31 9.57 2.53 -23.22
CA GLN A 31 8.32 1.96 -23.74
C GLN A 31 7.20 2.45 -22.83
N PRO A 32 6.06 2.93 -23.36
CA PRO A 32 4.91 3.22 -22.52
C PRO A 32 4.57 1.92 -21.77
N GLY A 33 4.63 1.97 -20.44
CA GLY A 33 4.30 0.84 -19.58
C GLY A 33 2.92 0.32 -19.96
N GLU A 34 2.78 -1.01 -20.01
CA GLU A 34 1.52 -1.65 -20.36
C GLU A 34 0.48 -1.25 -19.30
N ILE A 35 -0.58 -0.56 -19.74
CA ILE A 35 -1.69 -0.19 -18.86
C ILE A 35 -2.41 -1.49 -18.52
N ILE A 36 -2.52 -1.79 -17.23
CA ILE A 36 -3.24 -2.99 -16.81
C ILE A 36 -4.72 -2.66 -16.76
N GLU A 37 -5.48 -3.20 -17.72
CA GLU A 37 -6.94 -3.12 -17.70
C GLU A 37 -7.56 -4.23 -16.83
N ASN A 38 -6.83 -5.33 -16.63
CA ASN A 38 -7.33 -6.56 -16.02
C ASN A 38 -6.27 -7.18 -15.10
N VAL A 39 -6.43 -7.03 -13.78
CA VAL A 39 -5.57 -7.69 -12.78
C VAL A 39 -6.30 -8.91 -12.22
N THR A 40 -5.72 -10.09 -12.41
CA THR A 40 -6.21 -11.33 -11.81
C THR A 40 -5.60 -11.58 -10.44
N MET A 41 -6.16 -12.54 -9.70
CA MET A 41 -5.57 -13.01 -8.44
C MET A 41 -4.16 -13.59 -8.65
N PHE A 42 -3.91 -14.23 -9.79
CA PHE A 42 -2.60 -14.79 -10.12
C PHE A 42 -1.55 -13.69 -10.28
N ASP A 43 -1.87 -12.62 -11.00
CA ASP A 43 -0.94 -11.50 -11.21
C ASP A 43 -0.54 -10.86 -9.89
N VAL A 44 -1.52 -10.59 -9.01
CA VAL A 44 -1.24 -10.04 -7.67
C VAL A 44 -0.36 -10.97 -6.85
N THR A 45 -0.59 -12.29 -6.95
CA THR A 45 0.22 -13.28 -6.23
C THR A 45 1.69 -13.18 -6.65
N GLN A 46 1.95 -13.20 -7.97
CA GLN A 46 3.32 -13.14 -8.49
C GLN A 46 4.04 -11.87 -8.01
N LEU A 47 3.36 -10.72 -8.05
CA LEU A 47 3.95 -9.45 -7.63
C LEU A 47 4.23 -9.39 -6.13
N ILE A 48 3.39 -10.00 -5.29
CA ILE A 48 3.63 -10.03 -3.84
C ILE A 48 4.77 -11.00 -3.51
N GLU A 49 4.80 -12.17 -4.15
CA GLU A 49 5.80 -13.21 -3.90
C GLU A 49 7.22 -12.76 -4.28
N GLU A 50 7.36 -11.86 -5.25
CA GLU A 50 8.64 -11.18 -5.55
C GLU A 50 9.20 -10.39 -4.36
N VAL A 51 8.34 -9.95 -3.44
CA VAL A 51 8.71 -9.08 -2.31
C VAL A 51 8.73 -9.84 -0.98
N VAL A 52 7.76 -10.73 -0.76
CA VAL A 52 7.51 -11.39 0.52
C VAL A 52 8.30 -12.68 0.68
N LEU A 53 8.55 -13.40 -0.43
CA LEU A 53 9.16 -14.73 -0.43
C LEU A 53 8.42 -15.77 0.45
N ASP A 54 7.13 -15.58 0.72
CA ASP A 54 6.24 -16.55 1.38
C ASP A 54 5.11 -16.96 0.43
N GLU A 55 4.59 -18.17 0.60
CA GLU A 55 3.50 -18.72 -0.23
C GLU A 55 2.13 -18.14 0.15
N ALA A 56 1.30 -17.88 -0.86
CA ALA A 56 -0.06 -17.43 -0.66
C ALA A 56 -1.02 -18.56 -0.23
N ILE A 57 -1.89 -18.26 0.74
CA ILE A 57 -3.07 -19.06 1.05
C ILE A 57 -4.26 -18.47 0.28
N TYR A 58 -4.84 -19.27 -0.62
CA TYR A 58 -5.96 -18.88 -1.47
C TYR A 58 -7.30 -19.16 -0.79
N ASP A 59 -8.18 -18.15 -0.79
CA ASP A 59 -9.57 -18.25 -0.33
C ASP A 59 -10.53 -17.73 -1.43
N ASP A 60 -11.84 -17.80 -1.20
CA ASP A 60 -12.85 -17.50 -2.22
C ASP A 60 -12.79 -16.09 -2.79
N ASN A 61 -12.35 -15.13 -2.00
CA ASN A 61 -12.35 -13.71 -2.35
C ASN A 61 -11.13 -12.95 -1.80
N ARG A 62 -10.07 -13.67 -1.40
CA ARG A 62 -8.89 -13.07 -0.79
C ARG A 62 -7.67 -13.97 -0.88
N LEU A 63 -6.50 -13.35 -0.83
CA LEU A 63 -5.19 -13.95 -0.61
C LEU A 63 -4.77 -13.66 0.84
N ILE A 64 -4.15 -14.64 1.49
CA ILE A 64 -3.62 -14.48 2.85
C ILE A 64 -2.16 -14.92 2.84
N TYR A 65 -1.27 -14.10 3.39
CA TYR A 65 0.13 -14.44 3.64
C TYR A 65 0.40 -14.40 5.15
N GLU A 66 0.90 -15.49 5.70
CA GLU A 66 1.22 -15.61 7.13
C GLU A 66 2.65 -15.15 7.42
N LEU A 67 2.86 -13.86 7.65
CA LEU A 67 4.17 -13.28 7.95
C LEU A 67 4.50 -13.38 9.46
N ASP A 68 5.77 -13.21 9.84
CA ASP A 68 6.24 -13.34 11.24
C ASP A 68 5.35 -12.65 12.29
N TYR A 69 5.02 -11.37 12.09
CA TYR A 69 4.25 -10.54 13.03
C TYR A 69 2.92 -10.06 12.46
N PHE A 70 2.65 -10.40 11.20
CA PHE A 70 1.50 -9.89 10.47
C PHE A 70 0.81 -11.02 9.71
N ASP A 71 -0.52 -10.97 9.62
CA ASP A 71 -1.23 -11.64 8.54
C ASP A 71 -1.55 -10.60 7.48
N LEU A 72 -1.00 -10.74 6.28
CA LEU A 72 -1.33 -9.88 5.15
C LEU A 72 -2.53 -10.47 4.42
N VAL A 73 -3.64 -9.75 4.42
CA VAL A 73 -4.84 -10.10 3.68
C VAL A 73 -4.95 -9.16 2.48
N VAL A 74 -5.03 -9.72 1.27
CA VAL A 74 -5.27 -8.97 0.04
C VAL A 74 -6.59 -9.40 -0.55
N ARG A 75 -7.49 -8.44 -0.78
CA ARG A 75 -8.84 -8.71 -1.29
C ARG A 75 -9.31 -7.58 -2.19
N PRO A 76 -10.32 -7.81 -3.03
CA PRO A 76 -10.95 -6.75 -3.78
C PRO A 76 -11.57 -5.72 -2.83
N LEU A 77 -11.51 -4.45 -3.19
CA LEU A 77 -12.20 -3.41 -2.42
C LEU A 77 -13.70 -3.46 -2.68
N GLU A 78 -14.11 -3.85 -3.90
CA GLU A 78 -15.51 -4.07 -4.22
C GLU A 78 -16.04 -5.29 -3.46
N ASN A 79 -17.34 -5.26 -3.11
CA ASN A 79 -17.99 -6.37 -2.43
C ASN A 79 -18.30 -7.50 -3.44
N VAL A 80 -17.28 -8.27 -3.80
CA VAL A 80 -17.39 -9.43 -4.70
C VAL A 80 -17.53 -10.72 -3.90
N THR A 81 -18.33 -11.65 -4.44
CA THR A 81 -18.56 -12.97 -3.83
C THR A 81 -17.44 -13.97 -4.15
N SER A 82 -16.75 -13.80 -5.28
CA SER A 82 -15.59 -14.58 -5.69
C SER A 82 -14.56 -13.68 -6.35
N TRP A 83 -13.29 -14.05 -6.19
CA TRP A 83 -12.18 -13.56 -6.98
C TRP A 83 -11.21 -14.72 -7.19
N LYS A 84 -11.38 -15.49 -8.26
CA LYS A 84 -10.56 -16.66 -8.60
C LYS A 84 -10.35 -16.83 -10.10
N GLY A 85 -9.31 -17.60 -10.46
CA GLY A 85 -9.04 -17.97 -11.85
C GLY A 85 -8.76 -16.72 -12.69
N GLU A 86 -9.58 -16.50 -13.71
CA GLU A 86 -9.48 -15.36 -14.63
C GLU A 86 -10.35 -14.16 -14.22
N GLU A 87 -10.97 -14.18 -13.03
CA GLU A 87 -11.74 -13.03 -12.52
C GLU A 87 -10.81 -11.83 -12.26
N THR A 88 -11.23 -10.66 -12.76
CA THR A 88 -10.47 -9.41 -12.66
C THR A 88 -11.17 -8.43 -11.73
N VAL A 89 -10.38 -7.52 -11.15
CA VAL A 89 -10.87 -6.51 -10.21
C VAL A 89 -10.31 -5.13 -10.54
N SER A 90 -11.10 -4.09 -10.29
CA SER A 90 -10.71 -2.70 -10.53
C SER A 90 -9.97 -2.08 -9.35
N SER A 91 -10.05 -2.68 -8.16
CA SER A 91 -9.34 -2.19 -6.99
C SER A 91 -9.05 -3.28 -5.95
N LEU A 92 -7.92 -3.12 -5.28
CA LEU A 92 -7.40 -4.02 -4.26
C LEU A 92 -7.30 -3.32 -2.91
N TYR A 93 -7.41 -4.13 -1.88
CA TYR A 93 -7.31 -3.74 -0.49
C TYR A 93 -6.30 -4.65 0.21
N PHE A 94 -5.18 -4.06 0.64
CA PHE A 94 -4.13 -4.74 1.39
C PHE A 94 -4.28 -4.39 2.87
N GLU A 95 -4.37 -5.39 3.72
CA GLU A 95 -4.51 -5.24 5.17
C GLU A 95 -3.54 -6.16 5.90
N SER A 96 -2.55 -5.58 6.56
CA SER A 96 -1.64 -6.31 7.44
C SER A 96 -2.14 -6.22 8.88
N ARG A 97 -2.54 -7.36 9.43
CA ARG A 97 -3.08 -7.50 10.80
C ARG A 97 -1.97 -7.93 11.74
N VAL A 98 -1.73 -7.18 12.81
CA VAL A 98 -0.71 -7.57 13.81
C VAL A 98 -1.18 -8.81 14.57
N LYS A 99 -0.36 -9.86 14.55
CA LYS A 99 -0.59 -11.12 15.25
C LYS A 99 -0.53 -10.94 16.77
N ASN A 100 -1.39 -11.66 17.49
CA ASN A 100 -1.37 -11.80 18.95
C ASN A 100 -1.49 -10.49 19.77
N LEU A 101 -1.78 -9.36 19.11
CA LEU A 101 -1.86 -8.04 19.74
C LEU A 101 -3.30 -7.53 19.77
N SER A 102 -3.88 -7.42 20.97
CA SER A 102 -5.09 -6.61 21.16
C SER A 102 -4.67 -5.19 21.52
N PHE A 103 -5.04 -4.20 20.71
CA PHE A 103 -4.51 -2.85 20.77
C PHE A 103 -5.58 -1.83 21.17
N TYR A 104 -5.30 -1.03 22.21
CA TYR A 104 -6.24 -0.04 22.76
C TYR A 104 -5.60 1.34 23.02
N ASP A 105 -4.36 1.54 22.59
CA ASP A 105 -3.64 2.81 22.77
C ASP A 105 -3.91 3.75 21.59
N TYR A 106 -5.01 4.51 21.66
CA TYR A 106 -5.42 5.45 20.62
C TYR A 106 -4.43 6.62 20.43
N LYS A 107 -3.64 6.95 21.45
CA LYS A 107 -2.61 7.98 21.34
C LYS A 107 -1.49 7.46 20.45
N LEU A 108 -0.96 6.29 20.78
CA LEU A 108 0.07 5.63 19.98
C LEU A 108 -0.45 5.34 18.56
N LEU A 109 -1.72 4.92 18.39
CA LEU A 109 -2.33 4.75 17.07
C LEU A 109 -2.17 6.01 16.21
N SER A 110 -2.47 7.18 16.79
CA SER A 110 -2.41 8.46 16.09
C SER A 110 -0.97 8.84 15.74
N GLU A 111 -0.01 8.57 16.64
CA GLU A 111 1.42 8.77 16.38
C GLU A 111 1.94 7.88 15.25
N ILE A 112 1.52 6.60 15.22
CA ILE A 112 1.87 5.67 14.14
C ILE A 112 1.27 6.15 12.82
N ASN A 113 0.00 6.57 12.81
CA ASN A 113 -0.68 7.04 11.59
C ASN A 113 -0.01 8.32 11.02
N LEU A 114 0.54 9.20 11.86
CA LEU A 114 1.32 10.36 11.41
C LEU A 114 2.70 9.97 10.83
N ARG A 115 3.25 8.83 11.23
CA ARG A 115 4.57 8.36 10.80
C ARG A 115 4.56 7.79 9.38
N TYR A 116 3.49 7.08 9.01
CA TYR A 116 3.36 6.42 7.71
C TYR A 116 2.37 7.18 6.82
N LYS A 117 2.87 7.90 5.83
CA LYS A 117 2.01 8.75 4.96
C LYS A 117 1.11 7.94 4.04
N LEU A 118 1.54 6.73 3.65
CA LEU A 118 0.84 5.89 2.68
C LEU A 118 0.01 4.79 3.36
N LEU A 119 0.35 4.42 4.59
CA LEU A 119 -0.38 3.43 5.37
C LEU A 119 -1.45 4.09 6.22
N LYS A 120 -2.69 3.66 6.05
CA LYS A 120 -3.73 3.95 7.04
C LYS A 120 -3.60 2.96 8.18
N VAL A 121 -3.45 3.48 9.39
CA VAL A 121 -3.34 2.65 10.59
C VAL A 121 -4.62 2.77 11.40
N PHE A 122 -5.25 1.63 11.72
CA PHE A 122 -6.50 1.57 12.45
C PHE A 122 -6.59 0.31 13.32
N ILE A 123 -7.67 0.22 14.12
CA ILE A 123 -8.00 -0.96 14.91
C ILE A 123 -9.23 -1.62 14.28
N ASN A 124 -9.13 -2.89 13.90
CA ASN A 124 -10.26 -3.62 13.31
C ASN A 124 -11.28 -4.06 14.38
N ASN A 125 -12.37 -4.70 13.96
CA ASN A 125 -13.43 -5.18 14.87
C ASN A 125 -12.97 -6.28 15.83
N GLU A 126 -11.83 -6.92 15.55
CA GLU A 126 -11.20 -7.93 16.41
C GLU A 126 -10.20 -7.30 17.40
N ASN A 127 -10.16 -5.96 17.47
CA ASN A 127 -9.21 -5.17 18.28
C ASN A 127 -7.74 -5.36 17.88
N GLN A 128 -7.47 -5.79 16.65
CA GLN A 128 -6.12 -5.92 16.12
C GLN A 128 -5.67 -4.59 15.52
N LEU A 129 -4.39 -4.26 15.70
CA LEU A 129 -3.75 -3.15 15.00
C LEU A 129 -3.57 -3.55 13.52
N CYS A 130 -4.05 -2.72 12.61
CA CYS A 130 -4.03 -2.98 11.17
C CYS A 130 -3.32 -1.87 10.40
N PHE A 131 -2.55 -2.26 9.39
CA PHE A 131 -1.88 -1.37 8.42
C PHE A 131 -2.46 -1.61 7.02
N CYS A 132 -3.07 -0.58 6.47
CA CYS A 132 -3.88 -0.70 5.26
C CYS A 132 -3.38 0.17 4.12
N PHE A 133 -3.47 -0.39 2.92
CA PHE A 133 -3.18 0.28 1.67
C PHE A 133 -4.24 -0.10 0.61
N PRO A 134 -5.14 0.83 0.25
CA PRO A 134 -6.05 0.64 -0.88
C PRO A 134 -5.34 1.01 -2.19
N LEU A 135 -5.57 0.23 -3.24
CA LEU A 135 -4.99 0.45 -4.56
C LEU A 135 -6.09 0.38 -5.62
N ILE A 136 -6.23 1.46 -6.39
CA ILE A 136 -7.10 1.50 -7.58
C ILE A 136 -6.23 1.07 -8.76
N LEU A 137 -6.73 0.16 -9.59
CA LEU A 137 -5.97 -0.43 -10.70
C LEU A 137 -6.28 0.22 -12.05
N GLU A 138 -7.37 1.00 -12.14
CA GLU A 138 -7.74 1.71 -13.37
C GLU A 138 -6.65 2.70 -13.80
N GLY A 139 -6.11 2.50 -15.01
CA GLY A 139 -5.07 3.37 -15.58
C GLY A 139 -3.68 3.20 -14.97
N VAL A 140 -3.45 2.14 -14.18
CA VAL A 140 -2.17 1.86 -13.52
C VAL A 140 -1.34 0.91 -14.38
N THR A 141 -0.03 1.18 -14.50
CA THR A 141 0.89 0.25 -15.19
C THR A 141 1.45 -0.79 -14.23
N THR A 142 1.96 -1.90 -14.75
CA THR A 142 2.59 -2.96 -13.95
C THR A 142 3.72 -2.42 -13.06
N GLU A 143 4.53 -1.48 -13.56
CA GLU A 143 5.62 -0.88 -12.79
C GLU A 143 5.10 -0.04 -11.61
N HIS A 144 3.98 0.65 -11.79
CA HIS A 144 3.33 1.39 -10.71
C HIS A 144 2.78 0.44 -9.65
N LEU A 145 2.14 -0.66 -10.05
CA LEU A 145 1.63 -1.69 -9.15
C LEU A 145 2.75 -2.31 -8.31
N ILE A 146 3.84 -2.72 -8.96
CA ILE A 146 5.06 -3.23 -8.31
C ILE A 146 5.63 -2.20 -7.33
N GLY A 147 5.80 -0.94 -7.78
CA GLY A 147 6.30 0.14 -6.94
C GLY A 147 5.43 0.41 -5.72
N ALA A 148 4.11 0.33 -5.86
CA ALA A 148 3.16 0.50 -4.76
C ALA A 148 3.27 -0.65 -3.74
N ILE A 149 3.31 -1.91 -4.21
CA ILE A 149 3.47 -3.10 -3.36
C ILE A 149 4.81 -3.03 -2.63
N HIS A 150 5.92 -2.73 -3.32
CA HIS A 150 7.22 -2.56 -2.66
C HIS A 150 7.22 -1.46 -1.60
N SER A 151 6.61 -0.32 -1.88
CA SER A 151 6.52 0.78 -0.92
C SER A 151 5.73 0.37 0.32
N TYR A 152 4.61 -0.33 0.13
CA TYR A 152 3.80 -0.90 1.20
C TYR A 152 4.60 -1.87 2.08
N MET A 153 5.30 -2.82 1.46
CA MET A 153 6.10 -3.81 2.19
C MET A 153 7.32 -3.20 2.90
N SER A 154 7.92 -2.16 2.32
CA SER A 154 9.01 -1.40 2.97
C SER A 154 8.53 -0.66 4.23
N ASP A 155 7.35 -0.03 4.16
CA ASP A 155 6.75 0.62 5.32
C ASP A 155 6.39 -0.40 6.42
N LEU A 156 5.84 -1.57 6.05
CA LEU A 156 5.60 -2.67 6.99
C LEU A 156 6.87 -3.20 7.62
N HIS A 157 7.94 -3.39 6.84
CA HIS A 157 9.23 -3.81 7.35
C HIS A 157 9.79 -2.78 8.35
N SER A 158 9.64 -1.49 8.04
CA SER A 158 10.01 -0.40 8.94
C SER A 158 9.17 -0.38 10.23
N ALA A 159 7.89 -0.79 10.15
CA ALA A 159 7.02 -0.94 11.32
C ALA A 159 7.34 -2.20 12.15
N LYS A 160 7.91 -3.25 11.55
CA LYS A 160 8.18 -4.56 12.18
C LYS A 160 8.91 -4.45 13.52
N ALA A 161 9.94 -3.60 13.62
CA ALA A 161 10.69 -3.42 14.86
C ALA A 161 9.84 -2.84 16.01
N MET A 162 8.99 -1.86 15.70
CA MET A 162 8.05 -1.28 16.66
C MET A 162 7.01 -2.32 17.08
N ILE A 163 6.43 -3.02 16.10
CA ILE A 163 5.40 -4.04 16.34
C ILE A 163 5.92 -5.19 17.19
N LYS A 164 7.11 -5.69 16.87
CA LYS A 164 7.78 -6.73 17.68
C LYS A 164 7.86 -6.32 19.15
N ASN A 165 8.28 -5.09 19.43
CA ASN A 165 8.35 -4.61 20.80
C ASN A 165 6.96 -4.60 21.46
N LEU A 166 5.94 -4.07 20.78
CA LEU A 166 4.57 -4.02 21.30
C LEU A 166 4.02 -5.41 21.64
N VAL A 167 4.22 -6.38 20.74
CA VAL A 167 3.80 -7.78 20.94
C VAL A 167 4.52 -8.38 22.15
N CYS A 168 5.86 -8.28 22.19
CA CYS A 168 6.64 -8.82 23.31
C CYS A 168 6.31 -8.18 24.67
N PHE A 169 6.01 -6.88 24.71
CA PHE A 169 5.56 -6.21 25.94
C PHE A 169 4.22 -6.74 26.43
N GLN A 170 3.27 -6.97 25.52
CA GLN A 170 1.96 -7.52 25.88
C GLN A 170 2.07 -8.96 26.39
N ASP A 171 2.91 -9.79 25.75
CA ASP A 171 3.16 -11.15 26.20
C ASP A 171 3.83 -11.18 27.59
N ALA A 172 4.77 -10.27 27.85
CA ALA A 172 5.39 -10.13 29.17
C ALA A 172 4.39 -9.74 30.27
N LEU A 173 3.33 -8.99 29.92
CA LEU A 173 2.25 -8.64 30.85
C LEU A 173 1.25 -9.79 31.08
N ARG A 174 1.20 -10.78 30.17
CA ARG A 174 0.33 -11.97 30.28
C ARG A 174 0.95 -13.10 31.10
N LEU A 175 2.27 -13.13 31.28
CA LEU A 175 2.92 -14.12 32.14
C LEU A 175 2.50 -13.92 33.61
N PRO A 176 2.15 -14.99 34.36
CA PRO A 176 1.71 -14.86 35.74
C PRO A 176 2.84 -14.29 36.59
N LYS A 177 2.55 -13.20 37.32
CA LYS A 177 3.41 -12.76 38.41
C LYS A 177 3.35 -13.85 39.50
N HIS A 178 4.45 -14.57 39.65
CA HIS A 178 4.65 -15.54 40.72
C HIS A 178 4.46 -14.91 42.11
#